data_AF-A0A950EHU2-F1
#
_entry.id   AF-A0A950EHU2-F1
#
_cell.length_a   1.000
_cell.length_b   1.000
_cell.length_c   1.000
_cell.angle_alpha   90.00
_cell.angle_beta   90.00
_cell.angle_gamma   90.00
#
_symmetry.space_group_name_H-M   'P 1'
#
loop_
_entity.id
_entity.type
_entity.pdbx_description
1 polymer ?
#
loop_
_entity_poly.entity_id
_entity_poly.type
_entity_poly.pdbx_seq_one_letter_code
_entity_poly.pdbx_strand_id
1 'polypeptide(L)'
;PLVRQKLADAWIGVQIMKYNGFRSITKLLATGSPPPEASISKLYWSQWHRHLGELEMELMGPWSEVLAGRPYELEEFQSSFLLSRAETIYTGSTEIQKNIIGERVLGLPREPAPS
;
A
#
# COMPACT_ATOMS: atom_id res chain seq x y z
N PRO A 1 -0.35 12.59 -21.90
CA PRO A 1 0.93 12.85 -21.18
C PRO A 1 0.88 12.49 -19.70
N LEU A 2 -0.16 12.92 -18.96
CA LEU A 2 -0.29 12.69 -17.52
C LEU A 2 -0.53 11.21 -17.15
N VAL A 3 -1.42 10.51 -17.87
CA VAL A 3 -1.70 9.07 -17.62
C VAL A 3 -0.44 8.21 -17.78
N ARG A 4 0.37 8.47 -18.81
CA ARG A 4 1.65 7.75 -19.03
C ARG A 4 2.59 7.93 -17.83
N GLN A 5 2.64 9.12 -17.24
CA GLN A 5 3.47 9.38 -16.07
C GLN A 5 2.96 8.60 -14.85
N LYS A 6 1.65 8.64 -14.60
CA LYS A 6 1.02 7.89 -13.50
C LYS A 6 1.25 6.38 -13.63
N LEU A 7 1.15 5.83 -14.84
CA LEU A 7 1.49 4.43 -15.12
C LEU A 7 2.97 4.13 -14.87
N ALA A 8 3.87 5.03 -15.27
CA ALA A 8 5.30 4.89 -14.98
C ALA A 8 5.57 4.91 -13.47
N ASP A 9 4.94 5.83 -12.73
CA ASP A 9 5.08 5.95 -11.28
C ASP A 9 4.54 4.69 -10.57
N ALA A 10 3.39 4.15 -11.01
CA ALA A 10 2.84 2.90 -10.52
C ALA A 10 3.83 1.74 -10.75
N TRP A 11 4.39 1.62 -11.96
CA TRP A 11 5.38 0.61 -12.29
C TRP A 11 6.65 0.73 -11.45
N ILE A 12 7.17 1.94 -11.28
CA ILE A 12 8.33 2.24 -10.43
C ILE A 12 8.05 1.78 -9.00
N GLY A 13 6.86 2.07 -8.46
CA GLY A 13 6.44 1.63 -7.14
C GLY A 13 6.49 0.12 -6.96
N VAL A 14 6.02 -0.67 -7.95
CA VAL A 14 6.15 -2.14 -7.93
C VAL A 14 7.60 -2.57 -7.92
N GLN A 15 8.46 -1.95 -8.72
CA GLN A 15 9.88 -2.29 -8.72
C GLN A 15 10.55 -1.98 -7.38
N ILE A 16 10.23 -0.85 -6.75
CA ILE A 16 10.71 -0.50 -5.42
C ILE A 16 10.29 -1.56 -4.41
N MET A 17 9.02 -1.99 -4.40
CA MET A 17 8.54 -3.04 -3.51
C MET A 17 9.26 -4.37 -3.73
N LYS A 18 9.45 -4.76 -5.00
CA LYS A 18 10.17 -5.99 -5.38
C LYS A 18 11.59 -6.01 -4.80
N TYR A 19 12.37 -4.96 -5.03
CA TYR A 19 13.77 -4.91 -4.55
C TYR A 19 13.86 -4.80 -3.03
N ASN A 20 12.93 -4.09 -2.39
CA ASN A 20 12.83 -4.08 -0.93
C ASN A 20 12.46 -5.44 -0.35
N GLY A 21 11.55 -6.17 -1.02
CA GLY A 21 11.18 -7.53 -0.68
C GLY A 21 12.38 -8.47 -0.74
N PHE A 22 13.17 -8.42 -1.82
CA PHE A 22 14.40 -9.20 -1.92
C PHE A 22 15.39 -8.86 -0.81
N ARG A 23 15.62 -7.58 -0.53
CA ARG A 23 16.49 -7.16 0.59
C ARG A 23 16.02 -7.71 1.93
N SER A 24 14.72 -7.66 2.21
CA SER A 24 14.14 -8.18 3.45
C SER A 24 14.28 -9.69 3.56
N ILE A 25 14.04 -10.44 2.47
CA ILE A 25 14.21 -11.89 2.42
C ILE A 25 15.68 -12.28 2.60
N THR A 26 16.62 -11.59 1.93
CA THR A 26 18.05 -11.85 2.09
C THR A 26 18.50 -11.65 3.54
N LYS A 27 18.06 -10.57 4.20
CA LYS A 27 18.35 -10.36 5.63
C LYS A 27 17.74 -11.46 6.50
N LEU A 28 16.47 -11.80 6.29
CA LEU A 28 15.78 -12.87 7.03
C LEU A 28 16.54 -14.19 6.94
N LEU A 29 17.00 -14.57 5.74
CA LEU A 29 17.78 -15.79 5.53
C LEU A 29 19.14 -15.76 6.24
N ALA A 30 19.77 -14.59 6.35
CA ALA A 30 21.06 -14.42 7.01
C ALA A 30 20.97 -14.36 8.54
N THR A 31 19.92 -13.74 9.09
CA THR A 31 19.79 -13.47 10.53
C THR A 31 18.80 -14.39 11.25
N GLY A 32 17.98 -15.13 10.50
CA GLY A 32 16.91 -15.97 11.05
C GLY A 32 15.72 -15.19 11.60
N SER A 33 15.65 -13.87 11.40
CA SER A 33 14.54 -13.04 11.88
C SER A 33 14.25 -11.88 10.92
N PRO A 34 12.98 -11.49 10.71
CA PRO A 34 12.65 -10.37 9.83
C PRO A 34 13.30 -9.08 10.32
N PRO A 35 13.83 -8.23 9.42
CA PRO A 35 14.38 -6.95 9.82
C PRO A 35 13.26 -6.01 10.34
N PRO A 36 13.57 -5.09 11.26
CA PRO A 36 12.61 -4.09 11.73
C PRO A 36 11.97 -3.27 10.59
N GLU A 37 12.75 -3.00 9.53
CA GLU A 37 12.31 -2.30 8.32
C GLU A 37 11.26 -3.07 7.49
N ALA A 38 11.04 -4.37 7.73
CA ALA A 38 10.06 -5.15 6.98
C ALA A 38 8.64 -4.59 7.12
N SER A 39 8.33 -3.95 8.26
CA SER A 39 7.07 -3.25 8.55
C SER A 39 6.78 -2.09 7.57
N ILE A 40 7.82 -1.46 7.02
CA ILE A 40 7.72 -0.38 6.02
C ILE A 40 7.01 -0.88 4.76
N SER A 41 7.17 -2.16 4.41
CA SER A 41 6.59 -2.75 3.20
C SER A 41 5.07 -2.64 3.19
N LYS A 42 4.40 -2.84 4.34
CA LYS A 42 2.94 -2.73 4.44
C LYS A 42 2.48 -1.29 4.21
N LEU A 43 3.14 -0.34 4.87
CA LEU A 43 2.83 1.07 4.74
C LEU A 43 2.96 1.51 3.29
N TYR A 44 4.09 1.17 2.66
CA TYR A 44 4.35 1.50 1.26
C TYR A 44 3.33 0.86 0.32
N TRP A 45 3.04 -0.44 0.49
CA TRP A 45 2.02 -1.16 -0.29
C TRP A 45 0.65 -0.47 -0.21
N SER A 46 0.16 -0.17 1.00
CA SER A 46 -1.18 0.44 1.14
C SER A 46 -1.30 1.81 0.48
N GLN A 47 -0.22 2.62 0.53
CA GLN A 47 -0.22 3.93 -0.13
C GLN A 47 -0.11 3.78 -1.65
N TRP A 48 0.73 2.85 -2.12
CA TRP A 48 0.88 2.58 -3.54
C TRP A 48 -0.42 2.02 -4.16
N HIS A 49 -1.06 1.03 -3.51
CA HIS A 49 -2.28 0.41 -4.01
C HIS A 49 -3.45 1.40 -4.04
N ARG A 50 -3.51 2.32 -3.06
CA ARG A 50 -4.48 3.42 -3.10
C ARG A 50 -4.30 4.29 -4.35
N HIS A 51 -3.08 4.72 -4.66
CA HIS A 51 -2.82 5.52 -5.86
C HIS A 51 -3.09 4.73 -7.14
N LEU A 52 -2.80 3.42 -7.15
CA LEU A 52 -3.13 2.56 -8.28
C LEU A 52 -4.65 2.47 -8.50
N GLY A 53 -5.43 2.22 -7.45
CA GLY A 53 -6.89 2.18 -7.55
C GLY A 53 -7.47 3.52 -8.02
N GLU A 54 -6.93 4.66 -7.55
CA GLU A 54 -7.33 5.98 -8.04
C GLU A 54 -7.03 6.14 -9.55
N LEU A 55 -5.90 5.62 -10.04
CA LEU A 55 -5.54 5.62 -11.46
C LEU A 55 -6.43 4.68 -12.28
N GLU A 56 -6.77 3.50 -11.76
CA GLU A 56 -7.66 2.54 -12.43
C GLU A 56 -9.06 3.14 -12.66
N MET A 57 -9.61 3.83 -11.66
CA MET A 57 -10.87 4.57 -11.79
C MET A 57 -10.77 5.69 -12.83
N GLU A 58 -9.67 6.46 -12.83
CA GLU A 58 -9.42 7.49 -13.85
C GLU A 58 -9.33 6.93 -15.28
N LEU A 59 -8.74 5.75 -15.45
CA LEU A 59 -8.62 5.07 -16.73
C LEU A 59 -9.96 4.58 -17.27
N MET A 60 -10.85 4.09 -16.39
CA MET A 60 -12.23 3.73 -16.76
C MET A 60 -13.08 4.97 -17.08
N GLY A 61 -12.74 6.13 -16.49
CA GLY A 61 -13.50 7.35 -16.65
C GLY A 61 -14.92 7.20 -16.08
N PRO A 62 -15.96 7.79 -16.69
CA PRO A 62 -17.32 7.77 -16.15
C PRO A 62 -17.92 6.38 -15.90
N TRP A 63 -17.42 5.35 -16.58
CA TRP A 63 -17.87 3.97 -16.40
C TRP A 63 -17.45 3.40 -15.03
N SER A 64 -16.46 3.98 -14.38
CA SER A 64 -16.00 3.57 -13.05
C SER A 64 -17.10 3.68 -11.99
N GLU A 65 -18.06 4.59 -12.18
CA GLU A 65 -19.15 4.86 -11.23
C GLU A 65 -20.43 4.06 -11.54
N VAL A 66 -20.40 3.17 -12.55
CA VAL A 66 -21.55 2.40 -12.99
C VAL A 66 -21.30 0.91 -12.78
N LEU A 67 -22.25 0.22 -12.15
CA LEU A 67 -22.24 -1.24 -12.11
C LEU A 67 -22.86 -1.77 -13.41
N ALA A 68 -22.05 -2.41 -14.25
CA ALA A 68 -22.51 -3.02 -15.50
C ALA A 68 -23.25 -4.36 -15.26
N GLY A 69 -22.95 -5.03 -14.14
CA GLY A 69 -23.51 -6.33 -13.76
C GLY A 69 -24.71 -6.24 -12.81
N ARG A 70 -24.88 -7.29 -12.01
CA ARG A 70 -25.89 -7.36 -10.94
C ARG A 70 -25.59 -6.35 -9.82
N PRO A 71 -26.54 -6.05 -8.93
CA PRO A 71 -26.28 -5.23 -7.75
C PRO A 71 -25.07 -5.77 -6.97
N TYR A 72 -24.11 -4.87 -6.66
CA TYR A 72 -22.83 -5.17 -6.00
C TYR A 72 -21.85 -6.05 -6.79
N GLU A 73 -22.10 -6.32 -8.07
CA GLU A 73 -21.13 -6.96 -8.95
C GLU A 73 -20.15 -5.92 -9.46
N LEU A 74 -19.05 -5.75 -8.71
CA LEU A 74 -17.97 -4.84 -9.02
C LEU A 74 -17.08 -5.43 -10.12
N GLU A 75 -16.66 -4.60 -11.07
CA GLU A 75 -15.57 -4.93 -11.98
C GLU A 75 -14.22 -4.94 -11.26
N GLU A 76 -13.17 -5.46 -11.90
CA GLU A 76 -11.85 -5.65 -11.29
C GLU A 76 -11.27 -4.35 -10.72
N PHE A 77 -11.30 -3.27 -11.49
CA PHE A 77 -10.76 -1.96 -11.09
C PHE A 77 -11.60 -1.28 -10.01
N GLN A 78 -12.93 -1.42 -10.07
CA GLN A 78 -13.83 -0.96 -9.01
C GLN A 78 -13.55 -1.71 -7.69
N SER A 79 -13.34 -3.03 -7.79
CA SER A 79 -12.99 -3.88 -6.66
C SER A 79 -11.63 -3.51 -6.07
N SER A 80 -10.60 -3.36 -6.91
CA SER A 80 -9.25 -2.97 -6.47
C SER A 80 -9.26 -1.60 -5.80
N PHE A 81 -9.95 -0.61 -6.37
CA PHE A 81 -10.12 0.70 -5.75
C PHE A 81 -10.74 0.60 -4.35
N LEU A 82 -11.87 -0.09 -4.18
CA LEU A 82 -12.53 -0.22 -2.88
C LEU A 82 -11.68 -1.02 -1.87
N LEU A 83 -11.03 -2.09 -2.32
CA LEU A 83 -10.12 -2.88 -1.50
C LEU A 83 -8.95 -2.04 -1.00
N SER A 84 -8.35 -1.21 -1.87
CA SER A 84 -7.21 -0.35 -1.53
C SER A 84 -7.50 0.57 -0.32
N ARG A 85 -8.75 1.03 -0.17
CA ARG A 85 -9.19 1.86 0.95
C ARG A 85 -9.20 1.07 2.26
N ALA A 86 -9.71 -0.16 2.22
CA ALA A 86 -9.76 -1.02 3.38
C ALA A 86 -8.35 -1.34 3.91
N GLU A 87 -7.34 -1.50 3.05
CA GLU A 87 -5.98 -1.89 3.46
C GLU A 87 -5.25 -0.83 4.28
N THR A 88 -5.66 0.43 4.16
CA THR A 88 -5.13 1.51 5.00
C THR A 88 -5.57 1.39 6.46
N ILE A 89 -6.60 0.57 6.73
CA ILE A 89 -7.22 0.34 8.04
C ILE A 89 -6.92 -1.07 8.55
N TYR A 90 -7.13 -2.10 7.73
CA TYR A 90 -6.96 -3.48 8.17
C TYR A 90 -5.46 -3.85 8.36
N THR A 91 -5.19 -4.76 9.31
CA THR A 91 -3.83 -5.23 9.68
C THR A 91 -2.89 -4.10 10.15
N GLY A 92 -3.41 -3.26 11.05
CA GLY A 92 -2.70 -2.10 11.61
C GLY A 92 -2.86 -0.89 10.70
N SER A 93 -3.48 0.17 11.22
CA SER A 93 -3.67 1.41 10.49
C SER A 93 -2.33 2.00 10.04
N THR A 94 -2.38 2.86 9.02
CA THR A 94 -1.22 3.66 8.57
C THR A 94 -0.52 4.33 9.76
N GLU A 95 -1.27 4.86 10.72
CA GLU A 95 -0.72 5.54 11.91
C GLU A 95 -0.04 4.58 12.87
N ILE A 96 -0.62 3.40 13.13
CA ILE A 96 0.05 2.36 13.94
C ILE A 96 1.38 1.95 13.31
N GLN A 97 1.44 1.81 11.98
CA GLN A 97 2.68 1.44 11.29
C GLN A 97 3.73 2.56 11.35
N LYS A 98 3.32 3.83 11.24
CA LYS A 98 4.23 4.97 11.44
C LYS A 98 4.80 4.99 12.86
N ASN A 99 3.98 4.69 13.88
CA ASN A 99 4.44 4.59 15.27
C ASN A 99 5.47 3.45 15.44
N ILE A 100 5.19 2.27 14.88
CA ILE A 100 6.13 1.13 14.89
C ILE A 100 7.47 1.53 14.25
N ILE A 101 7.43 2.22 13.11
CA ILE A 101 8.64 2.70 12.43
C ILE A 101 9.38 3.74 13.30
N GLY A 102 8.66 4.72 13.85
CA GLY A 102 9.22 5.73 14.74
C GLY A 102 9.94 5.12 15.94
N GLU A 103 9.26 4.25 16.68
CA GLU A 103 9.76 3.69 17.93
C GLU A 103 10.81 2.59 17.71
N ARG A 104 10.58 1.66 16.76
CA ARG A 104 11.41 0.46 16.61
C ARG A 104 12.50 0.55 15.55
N VAL A 105 12.33 1.43 14.56
CA VAL A 105 13.32 1.62 13.48
C VAL A 105 14.13 2.88 13.73
N LEU A 106 13.48 3.98 14.10
CA LEU A 106 14.14 5.28 14.29
C LEU A 106 14.52 5.59 15.74
N GLY A 107 14.06 4.80 16.71
CA GLY A 107 14.38 4.97 18.13
C GLY A 107 13.71 6.21 18.78
N LEU A 108 12.61 6.69 18.21
CA LEU A 108 11.86 7.82 18.75
C LEU A 108 11.11 7.44 20.04
N PRO A 109 10.83 8.40 20.94
CA PRO A 109 10.00 8.18 22.11
C PRO A 109 8.60 7.68 21.73
N ARG A 110 8.03 6.84 22.61
CA ARG A 110 6.69 6.27 22.44
C ARG A 110 5.60 7.35 22.51
N GLU A 111 4.59 7.23 21.66
CA GLU A 111 3.47 8.17 21.65
C GLU A 111 2.73 8.14 23.02
N PRO A 112 2.37 9.30 23.59
CA PRO A 112 1.65 9.34 24.87
C PRO A 112 0.28 8.66 24.75
N ALA A 113 -0.08 7.87 25.75
CA ALA A 113 -1.39 7.21 25.79
C ALA A 113 -2.51 8.27 25.85
N PRO A 114 -3.65 8.04 25.18
CA PRO A 114 -4.77 8.97 25.24
C PRO A 114 -5.23 9.12 26.69
N SER A 115 -5.43 10.38 27.11
CA SER A 115 -5.95 10.76 28.41
C SER A 115 -7.41 10.37 28.59
#